data_AF-A0A841LD35-F1
#
_entry.id   AF-A0A841LD35-F1
#
_cell.length_a   1.000
_cell.length_b   1.000
_cell.length_c   1.000
_cell.angle_alpha   90.00
_cell.angle_beta   90.00
_cell.angle_gamma   90.00
#
_symmetry.space_group_name_H-M   'P 1'
#
loop_
_entity.id
_entity.type
_entity.pdbx_description
1 polymer ?
#
loop_
_entity_poly.entity_id
_entity_poly.type
_entity_poly.pdbx_seq_one_letter_code
_entity_poly.pdbx_strand_id
1 'polypeptide(L)'
;MHIYRFRFNNSKKNSILLFWFFTALLTIPLTGTTIVLLPDLHPLFPAWLLLILLPLTLIAIYNLVKLASRRQSAEIISLSNEGFSSSCFGSVLFSEINCIRVPVREIRLLGGLPLDYYNKTDVNIPYLEFSITTYNGKKLKWVLNEWGGLYNAEEEFLIFFNFLTALTDKLYQLYYANKSFNCYLKILDENGSWEKSRLDMLK
;
A
#
# COMPACT_ATOMS: atom_id res chain seq x y z
N MET A 1 12.42 9.66 20.53
CA MET A 1 11.30 9.68 19.57
C MET A 1 11.84 9.17 18.25
N HIS A 2 11.32 8.04 17.75
CA HIS A 2 11.78 7.46 16.48
C HIS A 2 10.86 7.92 15.36
N ILE A 3 11.45 8.31 14.23
CA ILE A 3 10.72 8.78 13.04
C ILE A 3 10.99 7.80 11.91
N TYR A 4 9.91 7.34 11.30
CA TYR A 4 9.93 6.41 10.16
C TYR A 4 9.29 7.12 8.97
N ARG A 5 9.99 7.13 7.85
CA ARG A 5 9.51 7.76 6.61
C ARG A 5 9.52 6.72 5.52
N PHE A 6 8.34 6.37 5.01
CA PHE A 6 8.24 5.40 3.94
C PHE A 6 7.15 5.74 2.93
N ARG A 7 7.24 5.17 1.73
CA ARG A 7 6.23 5.28 0.68
C ARG A 7 5.30 4.08 0.69
N PHE A 8 4.02 4.33 0.41
CA PHE A 8 3.02 3.27 0.27
C PHE A 8 1.97 3.65 -0.79
N ASN A 9 1.30 2.64 -1.31
CA ASN A 9 0.21 2.82 -2.26
C ASN A 9 -1.11 3.10 -1.52
N ASN A 10 -1.70 4.26 -1.79
CA ASN A 10 -3.01 4.60 -1.25
C ASN A 10 -4.12 4.09 -2.19
N SER A 11 -4.72 2.96 -1.82
CA SER A 11 -5.82 2.32 -2.56
C SER A 11 -7.04 3.22 -2.85
N LYS A 12 -7.24 4.32 -2.10
CA LYS A 12 -8.33 5.28 -2.35
C LYS A 12 -8.18 6.03 -3.69
N LYS A 13 -6.98 6.10 -4.25
CA LYS A 13 -6.72 6.76 -5.55
C LYS A 13 -6.94 5.82 -6.76
N ASN A 14 -7.52 4.63 -6.56
CA ASN A 14 -7.64 3.63 -7.62
C ASN A 14 -8.72 3.96 -8.67
N SER A 15 -9.84 4.53 -8.26
CA SER A 15 -11.01 4.81 -9.12
C SER A 15 -10.71 5.79 -10.24
N ILE A 16 -10.01 6.88 -9.93
CA ILE A 16 -9.64 7.91 -10.90
C ILE A 16 -8.68 7.33 -11.96
N LEU A 17 -7.77 6.45 -11.57
CA LEU A 17 -6.85 5.82 -12.50
C LEU A 17 -7.55 4.80 -13.41
N LEU A 18 -8.51 4.03 -12.88
CA LEU A 18 -9.38 3.14 -13.66
C LEU A 18 -10.17 3.94 -14.71
N PHE A 19 -10.73 5.09 -14.33
CA PHE A 19 -11.42 5.98 -15.27
C PHE A 19 -10.51 6.41 -16.44
N TRP A 20 -9.28 6.85 -16.16
CA TRP A 20 -8.34 7.23 -17.22
C TRP A 20 -7.84 6.02 -18.04
N PHE A 21 -7.71 4.85 -17.42
CA PHE A 21 -7.38 3.60 -18.10
C PHE A 21 -8.46 3.21 -19.11
N PHE A 22 -9.73 3.19 -18.72
CA PHE A 22 -10.82 2.92 -19.65
C PHE A 22 -10.95 4.00 -20.72
N THR A 23 -10.69 5.27 -20.38
CA THR A 23 -10.65 6.35 -21.37
C THR A 23 -9.57 6.12 -22.43
N ALA A 24 -8.36 5.73 -22.01
CA ALA A 24 -7.28 5.38 -22.93
C ALA A 24 -7.60 4.12 -23.75
N LEU A 25 -8.13 3.07 -23.11
CA LEU A 25 -8.50 1.81 -23.74
C LEU A 25 -9.61 1.98 -24.78
N LEU A 26 -10.51 2.95 -24.61
CA LEU A 26 -11.57 3.23 -25.58
C LEU A 26 -11.06 4.08 -26.75
N THR A 27 -10.18 5.05 -26.47
CA THR A 27 -9.74 6.04 -27.46
C THR A 27 -8.61 5.51 -28.37
N ILE A 28 -7.72 4.65 -27.88
CA ILE A 28 -6.65 4.02 -28.67
C ILE A 28 -7.19 3.18 -29.85
N PRO A 29 -8.10 2.20 -29.67
CA PRO A 29 -8.63 1.43 -30.78
C PRO A 29 -9.49 2.28 -31.70
N LEU A 30 -10.22 3.28 -31.20
CA LEU A 30 -11.00 4.21 -32.05
C LEU A 30 -10.11 5.03 -32.97
N THR A 31 -8.93 5.44 -32.48
CA THR A 31 -7.91 6.17 -33.25
C THR A 31 -7.13 5.22 -34.18
N GLY A 32 -6.89 3.98 -33.75
CA GLY A 32 -6.21 2.96 -34.54
C GLY A 32 -7.06 2.44 -35.70
N THR A 33 -8.35 2.19 -35.49
CA THR A 33 -9.28 1.76 -36.54
C THR A 33 -9.49 2.84 -37.59
N THR A 34 -9.56 4.12 -37.19
CA THR A 34 -9.60 5.24 -38.12
C THR A 34 -8.32 5.36 -38.95
N ILE A 35 -7.13 5.12 -38.40
CA ILE A 35 -5.86 5.21 -39.14
C ILE A 35 -5.61 3.99 -40.04
N VAL A 36 -5.95 2.78 -39.59
CA VAL A 36 -5.63 1.51 -40.29
C VAL A 36 -6.69 1.11 -41.33
N LEU A 37 -7.97 1.45 -41.14
CA LEU A 37 -9.06 1.17 -42.10
C LEU A 37 -9.26 2.27 -43.15
N LEU A 38 -8.30 3.19 -43.28
CA LEU A 38 -8.34 4.26 -44.28
C LEU A 38 -8.05 3.86 -45.76
N PRO A 39 -7.72 2.61 -46.18
CA PRO A 39 -7.50 2.37 -47.59
C PRO A 39 -8.77 2.22 -48.43
N ASP A 40 -9.98 2.15 -47.82
CA ASP A 40 -11.23 1.97 -48.57
C ASP A 40 -12.13 3.22 -48.59
N LEU A 41 -12.75 3.41 -49.77
CA LEU A 41 -13.34 4.64 -50.33
C LEU A 41 -14.55 5.24 -49.57
N HIS A 42 -14.93 4.71 -48.41
CA HIS A 42 -15.96 5.26 -47.56
C HIS A 42 -15.47 5.28 -46.10
N PRO A 43 -14.93 6.42 -45.63
CA PRO A 43 -14.45 6.50 -44.27
C PRO A 43 -15.65 6.37 -43.32
N LEU A 44 -15.76 5.21 -42.66
CA LEU A 44 -16.73 4.97 -41.56
C LEU A 44 -16.64 6.04 -40.47
N PHE A 45 -15.50 6.73 -40.38
CA PHE A 45 -15.27 7.84 -39.46
C PHE A 45 -14.53 9.00 -40.16
N PRO A 46 -14.98 10.25 -39.98
CA PRO A 46 -14.35 11.39 -40.65
C PRO A 46 -12.92 11.65 -40.18
N ALA A 47 -12.01 11.99 -41.10
CA ALA A 47 -10.61 12.32 -40.77
C ALA A 47 -10.46 13.50 -39.79
N TRP A 48 -11.42 14.44 -39.76
CA TRP A 48 -11.42 15.54 -38.79
C TRP A 48 -11.62 15.06 -37.34
N LEU A 49 -12.19 13.87 -37.14
CA LEU A 49 -12.36 13.26 -35.82
C LEU A 49 -11.01 12.89 -35.19
N LEU A 50 -10.00 12.55 -36.01
CA LEU A 50 -8.63 12.26 -35.56
C LEU A 50 -7.97 13.48 -34.93
N LEU A 51 -8.25 14.68 -35.43
CA LEU A 51 -7.74 15.94 -34.88
C LEU A 51 -8.24 16.18 -33.45
N ILE A 52 -9.37 15.56 -33.08
CA ILE A 52 -9.96 15.65 -31.74
C ILE A 52 -9.52 14.46 -30.88
N LEU A 53 -9.55 13.23 -31.42
CA LEU A 53 -9.23 12.01 -30.68
C LEU A 53 -7.75 11.90 -30.28
N LEU A 54 -6.82 12.27 -31.16
CA LEU A 54 -5.39 12.18 -30.88
C LEU A 54 -4.94 13.05 -29.67
N PRO A 55 -5.32 14.33 -29.54
CA PRO A 55 -4.97 15.08 -28.33
C PRO A 55 -5.68 14.52 -27.08
N LEU A 56 -6.91 14.02 -27.21
CA LEU A 56 -7.64 13.37 -26.11
C LEU A 56 -6.96 12.09 -25.62
N THR A 57 -6.44 11.23 -26.52
CA THR A 57 -5.67 10.02 -26.14
C THR A 57 -4.39 10.40 -25.42
N LEU A 58 -3.64 11.39 -25.92
CA LEU A 58 -2.42 11.87 -25.28
C LEU A 58 -2.68 12.44 -23.88
N ILE A 59 -3.75 13.22 -23.72
CA ILE A 59 -4.19 13.72 -22.40
C ILE A 59 -4.57 12.56 -21.48
N ALA A 60 -5.30 11.56 -21.98
CA ALA A 60 -5.69 10.40 -21.18
C ALA A 60 -4.48 9.59 -20.71
N ILE A 61 -3.52 9.30 -21.60
CA ILE A 61 -2.26 8.61 -21.27
C ILE A 61 -1.44 9.42 -20.27
N TYR A 62 -1.26 10.72 -20.53
CA TYR A 62 -0.54 11.62 -19.63
C TYR A 62 -1.15 11.62 -18.23
N ASN A 63 -2.47 11.75 -18.13
CA ASN A 63 -3.17 11.72 -16.85
C ASN A 63 -3.04 10.35 -16.18
N LEU A 64 -3.13 9.25 -16.92
CA LEU A 64 -2.96 7.90 -16.41
C LEU A 64 -1.56 7.71 -15.80
N VAL A 65 -0.50 8.11 -16.50
CA VAL A 65 0.89 8.04 -16.01
C VAL A 65 1.10 8.97 -14.81
N LYS A 66 0.59 10.21 -14.88
CA LYS A 66 0.70 11.20 -13.80
C LYS A 66 -0.06 10.79 -12.54
N LEU A 67 -1.22 10.15 -12.69
CA LEU A 67 -2.01 9.65 -11.56
C LEU A 67 -1.42 8.35 -11.01
N ALA A 68 -0.83 7.51 -11.87
CA ALA A 68 -0.08 6.33 -11.45
C ALA A 68 1.10 6.73 -10.56
N SER A 69 1.89 7.72 -10.96
CA SER A 69 3.02 8.22 -10.16
C SER A 69 2.58 8.91 -8.85
N ARG A 70 1.38 9.53 -8.83
CA ARG A 70 0.79 10.15 -7.63
C ARG A 70 0.05 9.18 -6.70
N ARG A 71 -0.07 7.88 -7.05
CA ARG A 71 -0.63 6.86 -6.14
C ARG A 71 0.30 6.57 -4.96
N GLN A 72 1.61 6.74 -5.14
CA GLN A 72 2.58 6.71 -4.06
C GLN A 72 2.27 7.86 -3.09
N SER A 73 1.94 7.51 -1.85
CA SER A 73 1.77 8.45 -0.75
C SER A 73 2.97 8.28 0.18
N ALA A 74 3.50 9.40 0.66
CA ALA A 74 4.59 9.38 1.64
C ALA A 74 3.99 9.43 3.04
N GLU A 75 4.34 8.44 3.86
CA GLU A 75 4.03 8.39 5.27
C GLU A 75 5.20 8.92 6.08
N ILE A 76 4.88 9.69 7.13
CA ILE A 76 5.82 10.01 8.19
C ILE A 76 5.15 9.57 9.48
N ILE A 77 5.74 8.58 10.15
CA ILE A 77 5.29 8.10 11.45
C ILE A 77 6.29 8.51 12.51
N SER A 78 5.81 9.16 13.56
CA SER A 78 6.61 9.44 14.76
C SER A 78 6.08 8.64 15.95
N LEU A 79 6.93 7.80 16.53
CA LEU A 79 6.58 6.95 17.68
C LEU A 79 6.86 7.68 19.00
N SER A 80 5.88 7.70 19.90
CA SER A 80 5.97 8.19 21.27
C SER A 80 5.82 7.05 22.28
N ASN A 81 5.83 7.37 23.58
CA ASN A 81 5.59 6.36 24.63
C ASN A 81 4.11 5.96 24.75
N GLU A 82 3.20 6.82 24.30
CA GLU A 82 1.74 6.63 24.46
C GLU A 82 1.08 6.16 23.16
N GLY A 83 1.76 6.30 22.01
CA GLY A 83 1.19 6.00 20.71
C GLY A 83 2.11 6.37 19.55
N PHE A 84 1.50 6.67 18.41
CA PHE A 84 2.20 7.20 17.24
C PHE A 84 1.38 8.27 16.52
N SER A 85 2.07 9.17 15.82
CA SER A 85 1.45 10.15 14.93
C SER A 85 1.82 9.84 13.48
N SER A 86 0.79 9.72 12.64
CA SER A 86 0.92 9.47 11.20
C SER A 86 0.53 10.75 10.43
N SER A 87 1.29 11.08 9.39
CA SER A 87 0.95 12.22 8.52
C SER A 87 -0.31 11.96 7.69
N CYS A 88 -0.60 10.71 7.33
CA CYS A 88 -1.76 10.37 6.51
C CYS A 88 -3.01 10.01 7.33
N PHE A 89 -2.83 9.49 8.54
CA PHE A 89 -3.92 8.96 9.36
C PHE A 89 -4.11 9.70 10.69
N GLY A 90 -3.23 10.65 11.05
CA GLY A 90 -3.29 11.37 12.32
C GLY A 90 -2.72 10.57 13.49
N SER A 91 -2.95 11.06 14.72
CA SER A 91 -2.49 10.39 15.95
C SER A 91 -3.34 9.16 16.29
N VAL A 92 -2.68 8.16 16.89
CA VAL A 92 -3.28 6.93 17.41
C VAL A 92 -2.57 6.56 18.72
N LEU A 93 -3.33 6.38 19.79
CA LEU A 93 -2.79 5.91 21.08
C LEU A 93 -2.66 4.39 21.08
N PHE A 94 -1.68 3.84 21.78
CA PHE A 94 -1.52 2.38 21.92
C PHE A 94 -2.71 1.74 22.63
N SER A 95 -3.34 2.47 23.56
CA SER A 95 -4.57 2.03 24.24
C SER A 95 -5.75 1.85 23.28
N GLU A 96 -5.80 2.65 22.21
CA GLU A 96 -6.87 2.64 21.21
C GLU A 96 -6.74 1.52 20.19
N ILE A 97 -5.55 0.92 20.04
CA ILE A 97 -5.31 -0.13 19.06
C ILE A 97 -6.05 -1.39 19.49
N ASN A 98 -6.96 -1.84 18.64
CA ASN A 98 -7.74 -3.06 18.86
C ASN A 98 -7.17 -4.26 18.08
N CYS A 99 -6.75 -4.04 16.83
CA CYS A 99 -6.28 -5.13 15.99
C CYS A 99 -5.13 -4.68 15.07
N ILE A 100 -4.15 -5.54 14.88
CA ILE A 100 -3.08 -5.41 13.89
C ILE A 100 -3.17 -6.63 12.96
N ARG A 101 -3.07 -6.40 11.65
CA ARG A 101 -3.03 -7.45 10.64
C ARG A 101 -1.88 -7.24 9.69
N VAL A 102 -1.10 -8.29 9.51
CA VAL A 102 0.11 -8.38 8.70
C VAL A 102 -0.04 -9.58 7.76
N PRO A 103 0.37 -9.49 6.49
CA PRO A 103 0.20 -10.59 5.54
C PRO A 103 1.10 -11.78 5.90
N VAL A 104 0.47 -12.93 6.13
CA VAL A 104 1.09 -14.16 6.68
C VAL A 104 2.14 -14.80 5.76
N ARG A 105 1.96 -14.70 4.44
CA ARG A 105 2.84 -15.38 3.46
C ARG A 105 4.28 -14.87 3.47
N GLU A 106 4.55 -13.73 4.08
CA GLU A 106 5.89 -13.19 4.27
C GLU A 106 6.37 -13.28 5.73
N ILE A 107 5.53 -13.73 6.66
CA ILE A 107 5.92 -13.99 8.04
C ILE A 107 6.20 -15.49 8.16
N ARG A 108 7.34 -15.96 7.66
CA ARG A 108 7.89 -17.22 8.18
C ARG A 108 8.48 -16.97 9.56
N LEU A 109 7.57 -16.80 10.52
CA LEU A 109 7.66 -17.04 11.97
C LEU A 109 9.02 -16.71 12.65
N LEU A 110 9.03 -15.66 13.48
CA LEU A 110 9.72 -15.68 14.78
C LEU A 110 11.27 -15.77 14.77
N GLY A 111 11.97 -15.14 13.82
CA GLY A 111 13.44 -15.02 13.87
C GLY A 111 14.21 -15.00 12.54
N GLY A 112 13.53 -14.94 11.39
CA GLY A 112 14.17 -14.81 10.08
C GLY A 112 14.86 -13.46 9.84
N LEU A 113 15.72 -13.37 8.81
CA LEU A 113 16.38 -12.13 8.43
C LEU A 113 15.45 -11.25 7.58
N PRO A 114 15.56 -9.91 7.64
CA PRO A 114 14.77 -8.98 6.84
C PRO A 114 14.72 -9.28 5.33
N LEU A 115 15.79 -9.86 4.77
CA LEU A 115 15.90 -10.23 3.35
C LEU A 115 15.13 -11.50 2.97
N ASP A 116 14.84 -12.39 3.91
CA ASP A 116 14.05 -13.60 3.64
C ASP A 116 12.59 -13.27 3.28
N TYR A 117 12.15 -12.06 3.62
CA TYR A 117 10.79 -11.53 3.45
C TYR A 117 10.52 -10.95 2.07
N TYR A 118 11.57 -10.55 1.33
CA TYR A 118 11.45 -9.87 0.03
C TYR A 118 11.43 -10.83 -1.17
N ASN A 119 11.16 -12.12 -0.97
CA ASN A 119 11.40 -13.16 -1.98
C ASN A 119 10.55 -12.93 -3.26
N LYS A 120 11.13 -12.19 -4.21
CA LYS A 120 10.62 -11.90 -5.56
C LYS A 120 10.62 -13.19 -6.34
N THR A 121 9.48 -13.86 -6.38
CA THR A 121 9.21 -14.81 -7.47
C THR A 121 8.20 -14.15 -8.40
N ASP A 122 8.56 -14.03 -9.68
CA ASP A 122 7.74 -13.40 -10.74
C ASP A 122 6.33 -14.03 -10.89
N VAL A 123 6.12 -15.19 -10.27
CA VAL A 123 4.87 -15.95 -10.30
C VAL A 123 3.91 -15.54 -9.17
N ASN A 124 4.36 -14.82 -8.13
CA ASN A 124 3.55 -14.35 -7.01
C ASN A 124 4.05 -12.99 -6.50
N ILE A 125 3.64 -11.89 -7.15
CA ILE A 125 3.89 -10.55 -6.62
C ILE A 125 3.14 -10.42 -5.28
N PRO A 126 3.83 -10.24 -4.14
CA PRO A 126 3.16 -10.41 -2.86
C PRO A 126 2.29 -9.19 -2.54
N TYR A 127 1.00 -9.40 -2.30
CA TYR A 127 0.11 -8.32 -1.92
C TYR A 127 0.32 -7.92 -0.45
N LEU A 128 1.20 -6.93 -0.27
CA LEU A 128 1.65 -6.44 1.02
C LEU A 128 0.69 -5.41 1.63
N GLU A 129 -0.46 -5.88 2.12
CA GLU A 129 -1.41 -5.04 2.86
C GLU A 129 -1.25 -5.20 4.38
N PHE A 130 -0.90 -4.11 5.03
CA PHE A 130 -0.84 -4.00 6.48
C PHE A 130 -1.98 -3.13 6.97
N SER A 131 -2.59 -3.50 8.10
CA SER A 131 -3.62 -2.66 8.70
C SER A 131 -3.62 -2.66 10.21
N ILE A 132 -4.00 -1.52 10.77
CA ILE A 132 -4.24 -1.30 12.19
C ILE A 132 -5.66 -0.79 12.33
N THR A 133 -6.43 -1.40 13.23
CA THR A 133 -7.80 -0.99 13.54
C THR A 133 -7.88 -0.56 14.98
N THR A 134 -8.44 0.62 15.23
CA THR A 134 -8.68 1.15 16.57
C THR A 134 -10.09 0.85 17.06
N TYR A 135 -10.35 0.96 18.37
CA TYR A 135 -11.66 0.70 18.96
C TYR A 135 -12.80 1.55 18.39
N ASN A 136 -12.51 2.78 17.99
CA ASN A 136 -13.48 3.67 17.33
C ASN A 136 -13.76 3.30 15.86
N GLY A 137 -13.26 2.16 15.37
CA GLY A 137 -13.48 1.67 14.01
C GLY A 137 -12.59 2.31 12.94
N LYS A 138 -11.70 3.24 13.30
CA LYS A 138 -10.75 3.82 12.34
C LYS A 138 -9.73 2.75 11.92
N LYS A 139 -9.62 2.54 10.60
CA LYS A 139 -8.71 1.58 9.98
C LYS A 139 -7.61 2.30 9.22
N LEU A 140 -6.37 2.11 9.65
CA LEU A 140 -5.16 2.55 8.98
C LEU A 140 -4.71 1.41 8.06
N LYS A 141 -4.41 1.72 6.80
CA LYS A 141 -4.07 0.70 5.78
C LYS A 141 -2.90 1.18 4.94
N TRP A 142 -1.83 0.40 4.94
CA TRP A 142 -0.65 0.61 4.09
C TRP A 142 -0.53 -0.55 3.12
N VAL A 143 -0.34 -0.24 1.84
CA VAL A 143 -0.09 -1.24 0.79
C VAL A 143 1.31 -0.99 0.25
N LEU A 144 2.26 -1.88 0.53
CA LEU A 144 3.66 -1.70 0.15
C LEU A 144 4.03 -2.33 -1.20
N ASN A 145 3.08 -3.02 -1.86
CA ASN A 145 3.33 -3.63 -3.17
C ASN A 145 2.99 -2.69 -4.35
N GLU A 146 3.81 -2.74 -5.40
CA GLU A 146 3.57 -2.08 -6.68
C GLU A 146 2.87 -3.01 -7.68
N TRP A 147 2.01 -2.44 -8.52
CA TRP A 147 1.67 -3.02 -9.81
C TRP A 147 2.71 -2.53 -10.83
N GLY A 148 3.64 -3.39 -11.23
CA GLY A 148 4.51 -3.20 -12.40
C GLY A 148 5.69 -2.24 -12.26
N GLY A 149 6.34 -2.12 -11.10
CA GLY A 149 7.46 -1.18 -10.92
C GLY A 149 8.77 -1.82 -10.44
N LEU A 150 9.86 -1.30 -11.00
CA LEU A 150 11.25 -1.73 -10.87
C LEU A 150 12.01 -1.02 -9.72
N TYR A 151 11.35 -0.25 -8.84
CA TYR A 151 12.07 0.66 -7.93
C TYR A 151 11.51 0.70 -6.49
N ASN A 152 12.45 0.51 -5.55
CA ASN A 152 12.42 0.84 -4.11
C ASN A 152 11.53 0.03 -3.16
N ALA A 153 11.22 -1.22 -3.45
CA ALA A 153 10.39 -2.03 -2.56
C ALA A 153 11.13 -2.55 -1.30
N GLU A 154 12.46 -2.66 -1.31
CA GLU A 154 13.19 -3.24 -0.17
C GLU A 154 13.51 -2.23 0.94
N GLU A 155 14.14 -1.09 0.63
CA GLU A 155 14.48 -0.08 1.65
C GLU A 155 13.24 0.48 2.36
N GLU A 156 12.20 0.78 1.58
CA GLU A 156 10.91 1.27 2.09
C GLU A 156 10.23 0.21 2.97
N PHE A 157 10.32 -1.06 2.58
CA PHE A 157 9.84 -2.19 3.37
C PHE A 157 10.65 -2.36 4.67
N LEU A 158 11.98 -2.24 4.63
CA LEU A 158 12.83 -2.32 5.81
C LEU A 158 12.49 -1.20 6.81
N ILE A 159 12.26 0.02 6.34
CA ILE A 159 11.84 1.14 7.20
C ILE A 159 10.47 0.84 7.82
N PHE A 160 9.52 0.35 7.04
CA PHE A 160 8.21 -0.05 7.54
C PHE A 160 8.31 -1.20 8.55
N PHE A 161 9.15 -2.20 8.30
CA PHE A 161 9.35 -3.34 9.18
C PHE A 161 9.97 -2.93 10.52
N ASN A 162 10.92 -1.99 10.49
CA ASN A 162 11.49 -1.40 11.70
C ASN A 162 10.44 -0.63 12.51
N PHE A 163 9.54 0.09 11.84
CA PHE A 163 8.39 0.70 12.50
C PHE A 163 7.47 -0.34 13.13
N LEU A 164 7.09 -1.37 12.37
CA LEU A 164 6.19 -2.43 12.83
C LEU A 164 6.77 -3.15 14.05
N THR A 165 8.07 -3.47 14.02
CA THR A 165 8.80 -4.04 15.16
C THR A 165 8.70 -3.13 16.38
N ALA A 166 9.06 -1.85 16.25
CA ALA A 166 9.01 -0.93 17.38
C ALA A 166 7.60 -0.77 17.95
N LEU A 167 6.58 -0.78 17.08
CA LEU A 167 5.17 -0.77 17.47
C LEU A 167 4.81 -2.03 18.27
N THR A 168 5.11 -3.21 17.75
CA THR A 168 4.78 -4.48 18.43
C THR A 168 5.54 -4.64 19.73
N ASP A 169 6.77 -4.13 19.81
CA ASP A 169 7.59 -4.20 21.02
C ASP A 169 7.01 -3.31 22.12
N LYS A 170 6.58 -2.10 21.77
CA LYS A 170 5.89 -1.21 22.71
C LYS A 170 4.57 -1.80 23.20
N LEU A 171 3.77 -2.37 22.30
CA LEU A 171 2.53 -3.05 22.70
C LEU A 171 2.81 -4.26 23.59
N TYR A 172 3.83 -5.07 23.26
CA TYR A 172 4.20 -6.21 24.07
C TYR A 172 4.64 -5.80 25.48
N GLN A 173 5.47 -4.76 25.60
CA GLN A 173 5.89 -4.22 26.89
C GLN A 173 4.71 -3.74 27.74
N LEU A 174 3.70 -3.12 27.12
CA LEU A 174 2.48 -2.68 27.83
C LEU A 174 1.69 -3.85 28.41
N TYR A 175 1.55 -4.97 27.69
CA TYR A 175 0.73 -6.11 28.14
C TYR A 175 1.53 -7.20 28.90
N TYR A 176 2.86 -7.26 28.73
CA TYR A 176 3.74 -8.33 29.21
C TYR A 176 5.03 -7.84 29.88
N ALA A 177 4.95 -6.83 30.75
CA ALA A 177 6.07 -6.11 31.40
C ALA A 177 7.20 -6.95 32.06
N ASN A 178 7.00 -8.25 32.33
CA ASN A 178 7.92 -9.11 33.10
C ASN A 178 8.64 -10.21 32.28
N LYS A 179 8.62 -10.18 30.93
CA LYS A 179 9.31 -11.19 30.09
C LYS A 179 10.55 -10.61 29.40
N SER A 180 11.70 -11.29 29.53
CA SER A 180 12.92 -10.95 28.78
C SER A 180 12.71 -11.14 27.28
N PHE A 181 13.30 -10.25 26.49
CA PHE A 181 12.97 -10.06 25.08
C PHE A 181 14.14 -10.40 24.16
N ASN A 182 13.86 -11.16 23.10
CA ASN A 182 14.82 -11.48 22.04
C ASN A 182 14.17 -11.78 20.67
N CYS A 183 12.89 -11.42 20.43
CA CYS A 183 12.19 -11.83 19.20
C CYS A 183 11.26 -10.74 18.65
N TYR A 184 11.52 -10.31 17.42
CA TYR A 184 10.70 -9.44 16.59
C TYR A 184 9.24 -9.94 16.49
N LEU A 185 8.25 -9.01 16.53
CA LEU A 185 6.84 -9.26 16.20
C LEU A 185 6.11 -10.32 17.06
N LYS A 186 6.64 -10.68 18.23
CA LYS A 186 6.13 -11.77 19.10
C LYS A 186 4.67 -11.62 19.55
N ILE A 187 4.12 -10.43 19.47
CA ILE A 187 2.71 -10.18 19.82
C ILE A 187 1.73 -10.69 18.75
N LEU A 188 2.19 -10.90 17.51
CA LEU A 188 1.39 -11.44 16.42
C LEU A 188 1.29 -12.97 16.53
N ASP A 189 0.13 -13.51 16.16
CA ASP A 189 -0.11 -14.95 16.03
C ASP A 189 0.51 -15.52 14.75
N GLU A 190 0.35 -16.83 14.56
CA GLU A 190 0.77 -17.58 13.37
C GLU A 190 0.13 -17.08 12.07
N ASN A 191 -0.98 -16.35 12.16
CA ASN A 191 -1.67 -15.72 11.05
C ASN A 191 -1.30 -14.23 10.89
N GLY A 192 -0.17 -13.79 11.48
CA GLY A 192 0.28 -12.39 11.39
C GLY A 192 -0.73 -11.39 11.98
N SER A 193 -1.57 -11.85 12.90
CA SER A 193 -2.67 -11.08 13.46
C SER A 193 -2.49 -10.91 14.96
N TRP A 194 -2.84 -9.73 15.45
CA TRP A 194 -2.98 -9.48 16.87
C TRP A 194 -4.32 -8.83 17.10
N GLU A 195 -5.01 -9.27 18.13
CA GLU A 195 -6.26 -8.69 18.60
C GLU A 195 -6.17 -8.50 20.11
N LYS A 196 -6.55 -7.31 20.57
CA LYS A 196 -6.53 -6.96 21.97
C LYS A 196 -7.64 -7.73 22.68
N SER A 197 -7.26 -8.67 23.54
CA SER A 197 -8.23 -9.51 24.24
C SER A 197 -8.94 -8.74 25.35
N ARG A 198 -10.16 -9.17 25.73
CA ARG A 198 -10.90 -8.57 26.88
C ARG A 198 -10.11 -8.65 28.20
N LEU A 199 -9.21 -9.62 28.35
CA LEU A 199 -8.35 -9.77 29.53
C LEU A 199 -7.27 -8.69 29.61
N ASP A 200 -6.83 -8.17 28.47
CA ASP A 200 -5.85 -7.09 28.37
C ASP A 200 -6.46 -5.70 28.64
N MET A 201 -7.79 -5.60 28.72
CA MET A 201 -8.51 -4.37 29.09
C MET A 201 -8.74 -4.22 30.59
N LEU A 202 -8.49 -5.28 31.37
CA LEU A 202 -8.72 -5.32 32.82
C LEU A 202 -7.44 -5.13 33.65
N LYS A 203 -6.29 -4.92 33.00
CA LYS A 203 -5.01 -4.52 33.60
C LYS A 203 -4.76 -3.05 33.34
#